data_AF-A0A812Y2A1-F1
#
_entry.id   AF-A0A812Y2A1-F1
#
_cell.length_a   1.000
_cell.length_b   1.000
_cell.length_c   1.000
_cell.angle_alpha   90.00
_cell.angle_beta   90.00
_cell.angle_gamma   90.00
#
_symmetry.space_group_name_H-M   'P 1'
#
loop_
_entity.id
_entity.type
_entity.pdbx_description
1 polymer ?
#
loop_
_entity_poly.entity_id
_entity_poly.type
_entity_poly.pdbx_seq_one_letter_code
_entity_poly.pdbx_strand_id
1 'polypeptide(L)'
;MADPNFYEICNVLAIGPSGKGFGKVCPRDSRANCSIVDALDAPAQGRATHFVSWCWRYRLEVVVDAVHTWIQSSQSTPSAGEIFLWMCFFCNNQYRILEEGSMSGSAELQTIFESHLASAGQMLVILDTFLEPSYYSRAWCLFETYVCIEQGFPRDILLPSRELEVFKDMMRNGEAEPMRRKIRQIDLRRAEATVKADEDRIKLMIFTSCGFDAVNRVVQTEIQKWILNAFAMYMSD
;
A
#
# COMPACT_ATOMS: atom_id res chain seq x y z
N MET A 1 21.27 -4.03 -12.95
CA MET A 1 20.79 -5.13 -12.09
C MET A 1 19.33 -5.40 -12.48
N ALA A 2 18.80 -6.60 -12.31
CA ALA A 2 17.37 -6.84 -12.55
C ALA A 2 16.54 -6.11 -11.48
N ASP A 3 15.41 -5.52 -11.86
CA ASP A 3 14.55 -4.70 -10.98
C ASP A 3 13.11 -5.27 -10.90
N PRO A 4 12.90 -6.57 -10.59
CA PRO A 4 11.60 -7.22 -10.77
C PRO A 4 10.44 -6.54 -10.02
N ASN A 5 9.21 -6.74 -10.50
CA ASN A 5 8.01 -6.41 -9.72
C ASN A 5 7.70 -7.51 -8.69
N PHE A 6 6.75 -7.27 -7.78
CA PHE A 6 6.49 -8.19 -6.68
C PHE A 6 5.71 -9.44 -7.09
N TYR A 7 5.08 -9.48 -8.26
CA TYR A 7 4.56 -10.73 -8.82
C TYR A 7 5.71 -11.65 -9.25
N GLU A 8 6.75 -11.09 -9.89
CA GLU A 8 7.95 -11.83 -10.30
C GLU A 8 8.73 -12.30 -9.06
N ILE A 9 8.89 -11.43 -8.06
CA ILE A 9 9.59 -11.76 -6.80
C ILE A 9 8.83 -12.83 -6.00
N CYS A 10 7.50 -12.83 -6.00
CA CYS A 10 6.66 -13.78 -5.25
C CYS A 10 7.08 -15.24 -5.52
N ASN A 11 7.22 -15.59 -6.80
CA ASN A 11 7.55 -16.95 -7.25
C ASN A 11 8.92 -17.44 -6.79
N VAL A 12 9.80 -16.54 -6.34
CA VAL A 12 11.16 -16.86 -5.91
C VAL A 12 11.30 -16.80 -4.40
N LEU A 13 10.75 -15.75 -3.76
CA LEU A 13 10.98 -15.45 -2.35
C LEU A 13 9.82 -15.78 -1.41
N ALA A 14 8.58 -15.77 -1.91
CA ALA A 14 7.39 -15.87 -1.05
C ALA A 14 6.70 -17.23 -1.12
N ILE A 15 6.85 -17.95 -2.23
CA ILE A 15 6.30 -19.29 -2.44
C ILE A 15 7.34 -20.24 -3.04
N GLY A 16 6.96 -21.51 -3.18
CA GLY A 16 7.81 -22.56 -3.75
C GLY A 16 8.96 -22.99 -2.84
N PRO A 17 9.80 -23.94 -3.30
CA PRO A 17 10.90 -24.50 -2.51
C PRO A 17 12.02 -23.52 -2.15
N SER A 18 12.18 -22.44 -2.94
CA SER A 18 13.17 -21.38 -2.69
C SER A 18 12.65 -20.26 -1.78
N GLY A 19 11.35 -20.25 -1.48
CA GLY A 19 10.74 -19.22 -0.65
C GLY A 19 11.25 -19.25 0.78
N LYS A 20 11.34 -18.07 1.41
CA LYS A 20 11.97 -17.91 2.73
C LYS A 20 11.28 -18.71 3.84
N GLY A 21 9.97 -18.87 3.73
CA GLY A 21 9.17 -19.64 4.67
C GLY A 21 9.13 -21.13 4.40
N PHE A 22 9.67 -21.63 3.30
CA PHE A 22 9.55 -23.04 2.90
C PHE A 22 10.12 -23.98 3.97
N GLY A 23 9.35 -25.00 4.34
CA GLY A 23 9.75 -26.02 5.32
C GLY A 23 9.83 -25.54 6.78
N LYS A 24 9.63 -24.24 7.05
CA LYS A 24 9.57 -23.70 8.41
C LYS A 24 8.18 -23.90 9.00
N VAL A 25 8.11 -24.13 10.31
CA VAL A 25 6.82 -24.18 11.03
C VAL A 25 6.34 -22.75 11.24
N CYS A 26 5.12 -22.47 10.78
CA CYS A 26 4.51 -21.16 10.94
C CYS A 26 4.09 -20.94 12.40
N PRO A 27 4.56 -19.85 13.05
CA PRO A 27 4.28 -19.58 14.45
C PRO A 27 2.80 -19.21 14.70
N ARG A 28 2.05 -18.88 13.64
CA ARG A 28 0.65 -18.43 13.73
C ARG A 28 -0.36 -19.59 13.69
N ASP A 29 -0.03 -20.68 12.99
CA ASP A 29 -0.96 -21.80 12.76
C ASP A 29 -0.33 -23.20 12.98
N SER A 30 0.96 -23.27 13.35
CA SER A 30 1.73 -24.52 13.56
C SER A 30 1.83 -25.45 12.34
N ARG A 31 1.43 -24.98 11.15
CA ARG A 31 1.53 -25.74 9.90
C ARG A 31 2.88 -25.45 9.21
N ALA A 32 3.29 -26.33 8.29
CA ALA A 32 4.48 -26.12 7.48
C ALA A 32 4.31 -24.95 6.51
N ASN A 33 5.42 -24.29 6.18
CA ASN A 33 5.51 -23.06 5.37
C ASN A 33 4.90 -21.83 6.07
N CYS A 34 5.71 -20.79 6.29
CA CYS A 34 5.30 -19.56 6.94
C CYS A 34 5.43 -18.32 6.03
N SER A 35 4.96 -17.15 6.48
CA SER A 35 5.18 -15.90 5.76
C SER A 35 6.66 -15.52 5.73
N ILE A 36 7.04 -14.56 4.87
CA ILE A 36 8.43 -14.09 4.83
C ILE A 36 8.84 -13.54 6.19
N VAL A 37 8.02 -12.68 6.81
CA VAL A 37 8.35 -12.08 8.12
C VAL A 37 8.52 -13.14 9.19
N ASP A 38 7.64 -14.16 9.24
CA ASP A 38 7.74 -15.22 10.24
C ASP A 38 8.99 -16.10 10.06
N ALA A 39 9.65 -16.02 8.90
CA ALA A 39 10.89 -16.72 8.61
C ALA A 39 12.15 -15.92 8.95
N LEU A 40 12.02 -14.63 9.29
CA LEU A 40 13.14 -13.74 9.63
C LEU A 40 13.42 -13.77 11.14
N ASP A 41 14.69 -13.57 11.49
CA ASP A 41 15.11 -13.39 12.88
C ASP A 41 15.15 -11.89 13.23
N ALA A 42 15.10 -11.57 14.52
CA ALA A 42 15.38 -10.21 14.99
C ALA A 42 16.81 -9.77 14.57
N PRO A 43 17.03 -8.49 14.21
CA PRO A 43 16.11 -7.36 14.33
C PRO A 43 15.23 -7.12 13.08
N ALA A 44 15.21 -8.04 12.11
CA ALA A 44 14.50 -7.84 10.83
C ALA A 44 12.97 -8.02 10.92
N GLN A 45 12.43 -8.32 12.10
CA GLN A 45 11.01 -8.39 12.40
C GLN A 45 10.68 -7.74 13.74
N GLY A 46 9.44 -7.26 13.87
CA GLY A 46 8.95 -6.57 15.06
C GLY A 46 7.47 -6.22 14.93
N ARG A 47 6.90 -5.56 15.96
CA ARG A 47 5.51 -5.09 15.92
C ARG A 47 5.37 -4.01 14.85
N ALA A 48 4.44 -4.20 13.92
CA ALA A 48 4.15 -3.21 12.90
C ALA A 48 3.83 -1.84 13.52
N THR A 49 4.40 -0.80 12.92
CA THR A 49 4.25 0.62 13.30
C THR A 49 3.60 1.44 12.20
N HIS A 50 3.59 0.92 10.97
CA HIS A 50 3.00 1.53 9.80
C HIS A 50 2.40 0.44 8.94
N PHE A 51 1.13 0.60 8.54
CA PHE A 51 0.52 -0.21 7.50
C PHE A 51 0.92 0.38 6.15
N VAL A 52 1.39 -0.43 5.21
CA VAL A 52 1.71 0.07 3.87
C VAL A 52 0.63 -0.38 2.89
N SER A 53 -0.07 0.60 2.30
CA SER A 53 -0.90 0.36 1.13
C SER A 53 -0.10 0.70 -0.14
N TRP A 54 -0.06 -0.25 -1.08
CA TRP A 54 0.81 -0.18 -2.27
C TRP A 54 0.41 -1.23 -3.31
N CYS A 55 1.06 -1.22 -4.48
CA CYS A 55 0.75 -2.13 -5.58
C CYS A 55 1.88 -3.12 -5.89
N TRP A 56 1.55 -4.41 -6.01
CA TRP A 56 2.53 -5.46 -6.34
C TRP A 56 3.15 -5.34 -7.75
N ARG A 57 2.52 -4.59 -8.66
CA ARG A 57 3.10 -4.32 -9.99
C ARG A 57 4.21 -3.29 -9.96
N TYR A 58 4.39 -2.58 -8.85
CA TYR A 58 5.51 -1.68 -8.68
C TYR A 58 6.82 -2.44 -8.81
N ARG A 59 7.79 -1.77 -9.40
CA ARG A 59 9.17 -2.22 -9.45
C ARG A 59 9.78 -2.15 -8.05
N LEU A 60 10.75 -3.01 -7.78
CA LEU A 60 11.43 -3.02 -6.47
C LEU A 60 12.07 -1.66 -6.17
N GLU A 61 12.70 -1.04 -7.17
CA GLU A 61 13.34 0.26 -7.03
C GLU A 61 12.36 1.36 -6.61
N VAL A 62 11.13 1.36 -7.16
CA VAL A 62 10.09 2.35 -6.84
C VAL A 62 9.72 2.28 -5.35
N VAL A 63 9.50 1.06 -4.84
CA VAL A 63 9.12 0.86 -3.44
C VAL A 63 10.26 1.25 -2.50
N VAL A 64 11.48 0.80 -2.79
CA VAL A 64 12.66 1.08 -1.96
C VAL A 64 12.97 2.58 -1.95
N ASP A 65 12.97 3.24 -3.11
CA ASP A 65 13.28 4.66 -3.24
C ASP A 65 12.22 5.54 -2.56
N ALA A 66 10.93 5.20 -2.69
CA ALA A 66 9.86 5.94 -2.03
C ALA A 66 9.93 5.85 -0.49
N VAL A 67 10.20 4.66 0.05
CA VAL A 67 10.39 4.46 1.50
C VAL A 67 11.65 5.17 1.98
N HIS A 68 12.77 5.04 1.26
CA HIS A 68 14.02 5.69 1.59
C HIS A 68 13.86 7.22 1.62
N THR A 69 13.21 7.79 0.61
CA THR A 69 12.97 9.23 0.53
C THR A 69 12.12 9.73 1.71
N TRP A 70 11.07 8.99 2.09
CA TRP A 70 10.24 9.34 3.25
C TRP A 70 10.98 9.26 4.58
N ILE A 71 11.85 8.26 4.77
CA ILE A 71 12.70 8.16 5.96
C ILE A 71 13.62 9.38 6.06
N GLN A 72 14.15 9.86 4.92
CA GLN A 72 15.05 11.01 4.87
C GLN A 72 14.35 12.36 5.06
N SER A 73 13.12 12.51 4.56
CA SER A 73 12.36 13.77 4.64
C SER A 73 11.72 14.03 6.00
N SER A 74 11.51 12.98 6.78
CA SER A 74 10.80 13.08 8.05
C SER A 74 11.73 13.67 9.13
N GLN A 75 11.50 14.93 9.51
CA GLN A 75 12.23 15.60 10.61
C GLN A 75 11.95 14.98 11.99
N SER A 76 10.90 14.16 12.08
CA SER A 76 10.35 13.57 13.31
C SER A 76 10.29 12.04 13.28
N THR A 77 10.94 11.38 12.31
CA THR A 77 10.91 9.90 12.25
C THR A 77 11.59 9.33 13.49
N PRO A 78 11.00 8.31 14.12
CA PRO A 78 11.74 7.42 15.00
C PRO A 78 13.02 6.96 14.30
N SER A 79 14.07 6.67 15.07
CA SER A 79 15.30 6.12 14.51
C SER A 79 14.96 4.91 13.63
N ALA A 80 15.69 4.66 12.53
CA ALA A 80 15.31 3.62 11.55
C ALA A 80 15.09 2.22 12.17
N GLY A 81 15.63 1.95 13.36
CA GLY A 81 15.38 0.72 14.14
C GLY A 81 14.02 0.63 14.84
N GLU A 82 13.19 1.67 14.76
CA GLU A 82 11.85 1.75 15.36
C GLU A 82 10.73 1.68 14.32
N ILE A 83 11.08 1.62 13.02
CA ILE A 83 10.12 1.55 11.91
C ILE A 83 9.97 0.11 11.44
N PHE A 84 8.80 -0.46 11.69
CA PHE A 84 8.38 -1.76 11.17
C PHE A 84 7.18 -1.59 10.26
N LEU A 85 7.35 -1.95 8.98
CA LEU A 85 6.34 -1.83 7.94
C LEU A 85 5.54 -3.13 7.83
N TRP A 86 4.22 -3.05 8.00
CA TRP A 86 3.33 -4.11 7.58
C TRP A 86 3.08 -3.98 6.09
N MET A 87 3.63 -4.89 5.30
CA MET A 87 3.36 -4.96 3.86
C MET A 87 2.79 -6.34 3.55
N CYS A 88 1.64 -6.37 2.89
CA CYS A 88 0.92 -7.61 2.58
C CYS A 88 1.80 -8.70 1.91
N PHE A 89 2.77 -8.33 1.08
CA PHE A 89 3.72 -9.28 0.47
C PHE A 89 4.55 -10.05 1.51
N PHE A 90 5.08 -9.36 2.52
CA PHE A 90 5.96 -9.96 3.52
C PHE A 90 5.18 -10.59 4.69
N CYS A 91 4.08 -9.95 5.09
CA CYS A 91 3.33 -10.32 6.30
C CYS A 91 2.30 -11.42 6.04
N ASN A 92 1.70 -11.49 4.86
CA ASN A 92 0.73 -12.52 4.56
C ASN A 92 1.45 -13.83 4.19
N ASN A 93 0.90 -14.95 4.64
CA ASN A 93 1.45 -16.27 4.29
C ASN A 93 1.01 -16.66 2.87
N GLN A 94 1.86 -16.37 1.89
CA GLN A 94 1.58 -16.64 0.46
C GLN A 94 1.36 -18.12 0.15
N TYR A 95 1.94 -19.04 0.94
CA TYR A 95 1.65 -20.47 0.81
C TYR A 95 0.18 -20.77 1.12
N ARG A 96 -0.37 -20.18 2.18
CA ARG A 96 -1.78 -20.38 2.56
C ARG A 96 -2.73 -19.78 1.53
N ILE A 97 -2.43 -18.58 1.06
CA ILE A 97 -3.25 -17.91 0.04
C ILE A 97 -3.29 -18.73 -1.25
N LEU A 98 -2.16 -19.35 -1.63
CA LEU A 98 -2.10 -20.24 -2.78
C LEU A 98 -2.88 -21.55 -2.55
N GLU A 99 -2.77 -22.15 -1.37
CA GLU A 99 -3.49 -23.38 -0.98
C GLU A 99 -5.01 -23.16 -0.91
N GLU A 100 -5.44 -22.00 -0.40
CA GLU A 100 -6.84 -21.67 -0.08
C GLU A 100 -7.53 -20.84 -1.18
N GLY A 101 -6.78 -20.38 -2.19
CA GLY A 101 -7.27 -19.65 -3.35
C GLY A 101 -7.73 -18.21 -3.06
N SER A 102 -7.60 -17.72 -1.83
CA SER A 102 -7.91 -16.34 -1.45
C SER A 102 -7.22 -15.96 -0.15
N MET A 103 -7.17 -14.65 0.13
CA MET A 103 -6.68 -14.08 1.38
C MET A 103 -7.52 -14.43 2.61
N SER A 104 -8.75 -14.92 2.41
CA SER A 104 -9.71 -15.08 3.50
C SER A 104 -10.71 -16.21 3.22
N GLY A 105 -10.87 -17.10 4.19
CA GLY A 105 -12.15 -17.77 4.40
C GLY A 105 -13.30 -16.74 4.42
N SER A 106 -14.49 -17.19 4.02
CA SER A 106 -15.60 -16.41 3.45
C SER A 106 -16.24 -15.23 4.23
N ALA A 107 -15.63 -14.61 5.26
CA ALA A 107 -16.33 -13.60 6.08
C ALA A 107 -15.63 -12.30 6.52
N GLU A 108 -14.29 -12.10 6.50
CA GLU A 108 -13.70 -11.03 7.35
C GLU A 108 -12.65 -10.10 6.69
N LEU A 109 -12.67 -9.87 5.37
CA LEU A 109 -11.68 -9.01 4.68
C LEU A 109 -11.52 -7.61 5.29
N GLN A 110 -12.62 -6.89 5.53
CA GLN A 110 -12.60 -5.55 6.13
C GLN A 110 -12.06 -5.60 7.56
N THR A 111 -12.57 -6.53 8.39
CA THR A 111 -12.15 -6.68 9.79
C THR A 111 -10.67 -6.99 9.92
N ILE A 112 -10.12 -7.86 9.06
CA ILE A 112 -8.69 -8.20 9.06
C ILE A 112 -7.85 -6.96 8.70
N PHE A 113 -8.23 -6.25 7.63
CA PHE A 113 -7.55 -5.02 7.25
C PHE A 113 -7.60 -3.97 8.38
N GLU A 114 -8.77 -3.69 8.92
CA GLU A 114 -8.97 -2.70 10.00
C GLU A 114 -8.17 -3.08 11.24
N SER A 115 -8.09 -4.38 11.57
CA SER A 115 -7.27 -4.87 12.68
C SER A 115 -5.78 -4.61 12.46
N HIS A 116 -5.26 -4.87 11.25
CA HIS A 116 -3.86 -4.59 10.92
C HIS A 116 -3.56 -3.09 10.91
N LEU A 117 -4.44 -2.28 10.33
CA LEU A 117 -4.31 -0.83 10.33
C LEU A 117 -4.35 -0.26 11.75
N ALA A 118 -5.30 -0.71 12.59
CA ALA A 118 -5.41 -0.29 13.98
C ALA A 118 -4.19 -0.71 14.81
N SER A 119 -3.62 -1.89 14.55
CA SER A 119 -2.41 -2.37 15.22
C SER A 119 -1.19 -1.51 14.88
N ALA A 120 -1.06 -1.11 13.61
CA ALA A 120 0.00 -0.22 13.14
C ALA A 120 -0.19 1.22 13.63
N GLY A 121 -1.42 1.72 13.66
CA GLY A 121 -1.79 3.05 14.13
C GLY A 121 -1.67 4.17 13.10
N GLN A 122 -1.08 3.90 11.93
CA GLN A 122 -0.95 4.84 10.81
C GLN A 122 -0.71 4.09 9.49
N MET A 123 -0.95 4.77 8.37
CA MET A 123 -0.82 4.20 7.04
C MET A 123 0.16 4.98 6.15
N LEU A 124 1.03 4.28 5.43
CA LEU A 124 1.82 4.82 4.33
C LEU A 124 1.20 4.40 3.00
N VAL A 125 0.99 5.34 2.11
CA VAL A 125 0.48 5.12 0.75
C VAL A 125 1.61 5.33 -0.25
N ILE A 126 2.04 4.27 -0.94
CA ILE A 126 3.08 4.40 -1.98
C ILE A 126 2.44 4.63 -3.33
N LEU A 127 2.78 5.75 -3.95
CA LEU A 127 2.43 6.08 -5.34
C LEU A 127 3.69 5.93 -6.21
N ASP A 128 3.57 5.23 -7.34
CA ASP A 128 4.67 5.16 -8.33
C ASP A 128 4.83 6.44 -9.14
N THR A 129 3.78 7.24 -9.25
CA THR A 129 3.77 8.59 -9.82
C THR A 129 2.64 9.41 -9.19
N PHE A 130 2.77 10.74 -9.14
CA PHE A 130 1.68 11.58 -8.61
C PHE A 130 0.58 11.91 -9.63
N LEU A 131 0.86 11.79 -10.94
CA LEU A 131 -0.09 12.18 -11.99
C LEU A 131 -1.13 11.10 -12.28
N GLU A 132 -0.70 9.87 -12.51
CA GLU A 132 -1.59 8.75 -12.84
C GLU A 132 -1.05 7.48 -12.18
N PRO A 133 -1.02 7.44 -10.83
CA PRO A 133 -0.44 6.31 -10.15
C PRO A 133 -1.25 5.06 -10.45
N SER A 134 -0.48 4.00 -10.62
CA SER A 134 -1.03 2.68 -10.73
C SER A 134 -1.88 2.34 -9.48
N TYR A 135 -1.57 2.91 -8.32
CA TYR A 135 -2.33 2.76 -7.10
C TYR A 135 -3.86 2.91 -7.29
N TYR A 136 -4.32 3.94 -7.99
CA TYR A 136 -5.76 4.23 -8.11
C TYR A 136 -6.52 3.32 -9.07
N SER A 137 -5.83 2.44 -9.80
CA SER A 137 -6.51 1.42 -10.61
C SER A 137 -6.77 0.13 -9.81
N ARG A 138 -6.43 0.08 -8.50
CA ARG A 138 -6.54 -1.12 -7.67
C ARG A 138 -7.68 -0.98 -6.66
N ALA A 139 -8.63 -1.92 -6.70
CA ALA A 139 -9.80 -1.89 -5.83
C ALA A 139 -9.40 -1.95 -4.35
N TRP A 140 -8.42 -2.80 -4.02
CA TRP A 140 -7.82 -2.88 -2.68
C TRP A 140 -7.26 -1.53 -2.21
N CYS A 141 -6.38 -0.91 -2.99
CA CYS A 141 -5.73 0.36 -2.64
C CYS A 141 -6.74 1.50 -2.39
N LEU A 142 -7.77 1.62 -3.24
CA LEU A 142 -8.83 2.62 -3.05
C LEU A 142 -9.68 2.33 -1.80
N PHE A 143 -10.00 1.06 -1.54
CA PHE A 143 -10.73 0.64 -0.37
C PHE A 143 -9.94 0.91 0.93
N GLU A 144 -8.67 0.53 0.98
CA GLU A 144 -7.78 0.75 2.12
C GLU A 144 -7.62 2.25 2.42
N THR A 145 -7.44 3.07 1.38
CA THR A 145 -7.40 4.55 1.53
C THR A 145 -8.69 5.09 2.10
N TYR A 146 -9.84 4.65 1.58
CA TYR A 146 -11.14 5.09 2.08
C TYR A 146 -11.33 4.74 3.56
N VAL A 147 -11.10 3.48 3.94
CA VAL A 147 -11.29 3.05 5.34
C VAL A 147 -10.32 3.77 6.27
N CYS A 148 -9.06 3.96 5.88
CA CYS A 148 -8.11 4.74 6.68
C CYS A 148 -8.59 6.17 6.95
N ILE A 149 -9.17 6.83 5.94
CA ILE A 149 -9.69 8.19 6.07
C ILE A 149 -10.93 8.23 6.96
N GLU A 150 -11.89 7.33 6.75
CA GLU A 150 -13.13 7.27 7.53
C GLU A 150 -12.87 6.97 9.01
N GLN A 151 -11.90 6.12 9.30
CA GLN A 151 -11.49 5.78 10.67
C GLN A 151 -10.55 6.85 11.30
N GLY A 152 -10.15 7.87 10.54
CA GLY A 152 -9.33 8.97 11.06
C GLY A 152 -7.89 8.60 11.41
N PHE A 153 -7.36 7.51 10.86
CA PHE A 153 -5.96 7.15 11.07
C PHE A 153 -5.03 8.15 10.37
N PRO A 154 -3.87 8.51 10.97
CA PRO A 154 -2.81 9.26 10.30
C PRO A 154 -2.29 8.52 9.07
N ARG A 155 -1.86 9.29 8.07
CA ARG A 155 -1.39 8.77 6.79
C ARG A 155 -0.50 9.74 6.05
N ASP A 156 0.53 9.17 5.44
CA ASP A 156 1.45 9.87 4.55
C ASP A 156 1.41 9.25 3.15
N ILE A 157 1.63 10.08 2.14
CA ILE A 157 1.82 9.64 0.75
C ILE A 157 3.31 9.71 0.42
N LEU A 158 3.82 8.58 -0.06
CA LEU A 158 5.20 8.33 -0.43
C LEU A 158 5.33 8.37 -1.95
N LEU A 159 6.37 9.06 -2.42
CA LEU A 159 6.77 9.12 -3.82
C LEU A 159 8.25 8.78 -3.96
N PRO A 160 8.65 8.11 -5.06
CA PRO A 160 10.05 8.02 -5.46
C PRO A 160 10.67 9.41 -5.60
N SER A 161 11.97 9.50 -5.31
CA SER A 161 12.77 10.73 -5.40
C SER A 161 12.61 11.42 -6.75
N ARG A 162 12.64 10.66 -7.84
CA ARG A 162 12.45 11.19 -9.20
C ARG A 162 11.09 11.85 -9.40
N GLU A 163 10.03 11.26 -8.87
CA GLU A 163 8.67 11.79 -9.00
C GLU A 163 8.48 13.04 -8.13
N LEU A 164 9.18 13.13 -7.00
CA LEU A 164 9.21 14.36 -6.21
C LEU A 164 9.87 15.51 -6.97
N GLU A 165 10.96 15.26 -7.72
CA GLU A 165 11.58 16.28 -8.55
C GLU A 165 10.66 16.72 -9.71
N VAL A 166 10.01 15.78 -10.39
CA VAL A 166 9.02 16.10 -11.44
C VAL A 166 7.83 16.89 -10.85
N PHE A 167 7.38 16.52 -9.65
CA PHE A 167 6.34 17.25 -8.93
C PHE A 167 6.78 18.69 -8.66
N LYS A 168 7.98 18.90 -8.10
CA LYS A 168 8.52 20.24 -7.84
C LYS A 168 8.61 21.08 -9.10
N ASP A 169 9.09 20.52 -10.21
CA ASP A 169 9.20 21.22 -11.48
C ASP A 169 7.82 21.60 -12.06
N MET A 170 6.84 20.70 -12.01
CA MET A 170 5.46 21.03 -12.40
C MET A 170 4.86 22.14 -11.54
N MET A 171 5.12 22.13 -10.23
CA MET A 171 4.63 23.16 -9.33
C MET A 171 5.30 24.53 -9.61
N ARG A 172 6.60 24.55 -9.92
CA ARG A 172 7.32 25.77 -10.36
C ARG A 172 6.71 26.38 -11.63
N ASN A 173 6.26 25.55 -12.55
CA ASN A 173 5.69 25.98 -13.83
C ASN A 173 4.19 26.30 -13.75
N GLY A 174 3.54 26.13 -12.59
CA GLY A 174 2.10 26.36 -12.42
C GLY A 174 1.20 25.34 -13.12
N GLU A 175 1.69 24.13 -13.37
CA GLU A 175 1.00 23.10 -14.16
C GLU A 175 0.01 22.26 -13.32
N ALA A 176 -0.98 22.91 -12.70
CA ALA A 176 -1.93 22.23 -11.82
C ALA A 176 -3.06 21.47 -12.56
N GLU A 177 -3.44 21.90 -13.77
CA GLU A 177 -4.61 21.36 -14.48
C GLU A 177 -4.46 19.88 -14.89
N PRO A 178 -3.30 19.40 -15.41
CA PRO A 178 -3.10 17.99 -15.71
C PRO A 178 -3.36 17.08 -14.50
N MET A 179 -2.86 17.49 -13.33
CA MET A 179 -3.03 16.78 -12.06
C MET A 179 -4.49 16.78 -11.61
N ARG A 180 -5.15 17.95 -11.63
CA ARG A 180 -6.58 18.07 -11.29
C ARG A 180 -7.45 17.17 -12.15
N ARG A 181 -7.17 17.11 -13.46
CA ARG A 181 -7.90 16.26 -14.41
C ARG A 181 -7.74 14.78 -14.07
N LYS A 182 -6.53 14.33 -13.76
CA LYS A 182 -6.27 12.91 -13.44
C LYS A 182 -6.89 12.49 -12.12
N ILE A 183 -6.85 13.34 -11.09
CA ILE A 183 -7.53 13.06 -9.81
C ILE A 183 -9.03 12.82 -10.04
N ARG A 184 -9.70 13.65 -10.86
CA ARG A 184 -11.13 13.48 -11.16
C ARG A 184 -11.47 12.17 -11.88
N GLN A 185 -10.48 11.48 -12.46
CA GLN A 185 -10.67 10.20 -13.15
C GLN A 185 -10.59 8.99 -12.22
N ILE A 186 -10.21 9.18 -10.95
CA ILE A 186 -10.19 8.12 -9.95
C ILE A 186 -11.62 7.63 -9.72
N ASP A 187 -11.86 6.35 -10.02
CA ASP A 187 -13.17 5.73 -9.88
C ASP A 187 -13.04 4.25 -9.49
N LEU A 188 -13.48 3.91 -8.28
CA LEU A 188 -13.48 2.54 -7.74
C LEU A 188 -14.26 1.55 -8.62
N ARG A 189 -15.26 2.02 -9.37
CA ARG A 189 -16.02 1.15 -10.29
C ARG A 189 -15.13 0.54 -11.37
N ARG A 190 -14.11 1.29 -11.81
CA ARG A 190 -13.15 0.92 -12.85
C ARG A 190 -11.88 0.26 -12.29
N ALA A 191 -11.71 0.27 -10.97
CA ALA A 191 -10.57 -0.36 -10.33
C ALA A 191 -10.71 -1.88 -10.27
N GLU A 192 -9.58 -2.57 -10.23
CA GLU A 192 -9.50 -4.02 -10.37
C GLU A 192 -8.73 -4.67 -9.21
N ALA A 193 -8.99 -5.96 -8.95
CA ALA A 193 -8.14 -6.79 -8.10
C ALA A 193 -7.66 -8.03 -8.87
N THR A 194 -6.48 -8.53 -8.52
CA THR A 194 -5.92 -9.75 -9.15
C THR A 194 -6.83 -10.96 -8.95
N VAL A 195 -7.49 -11.04 -7.79
CA VAL A 195 -8.48 -12.06 -7.48
C VAL A 195 -9.88 -11.47 -7.70
N LYS A 196 -10.61 -12.01 -8.67
CA LYS A 196 -11.94 -11.47 -9.05
C LYS A 196 -12.95 -11.52 -7.90
N ALA A 197 -12.90 -12.56 -7.07
CA ALA A 197 -13.75 -12.67 -5.89
C ALA A 197 -13.53 -11.53 -4.88
N ASP A 198 -12.28 -11.10 -4.68
CA ASP A 198 -11.96 -9.96 -3.82
C ASP A 198 -12.49 -8.66 -4.41
N GLU A 199 -12.32 -8.45 -5.73
CA GLU A 199 -12.85 -7.29 -6.42
C GLU A 199 -14.36 -7.18 -6.26
N ASP A 200 -15.09 -8.27 -6.55
CA ASP A 200 -16.54 -8.31 -6.47
C ASP A 200 -17.02 -8.08 -5.04
N ARG A 201 -16.31 -8.63 -4.06
CA ARG A 201 -16.62 -8.44 -2.64
C ARG A 201 -16.40 -7.00 -2.19
N ILE A 202 -15.28 -6.37 -2.55
CA ILE A 202 -15.00 -4.97 -2.24
C ILE A 202 -16.07 -4.07 -2.87
N LYS A 203 -16.35 -4.28 -4.16
CA LYS A 203 -17.33 -3.48 -4.90
C LYS A 203 -18.74 -3.65 -4.34
N LEU A 204 -19.14 -4.87 -3.99
CA LEU A 204 -20.44 -5.15 -3.38
C LEU A 204 -20.55 -4.45 -2.01
N MET A 205 -19.55 -4.61 -1.15
CA MET A 205 -19.52 -4.01 0.18
C MET A 205 -19.63 -2.48 0.14
N ILE A 206 -18.87 -1.82 -0.74
CA ILE A 206 -18.98 -0.38 -0.96
C ILE A 206 -20.34 0.01 -1.53
N PHE A 207 -20.85 -0.75 -2.51
CA PHE A 207 -22.17 -0.50 -3.10
C PHE A 207 -23.29 -0.58 -2.06
N THR A 208 -23.23 -1.53 -1.13
CA THR A 208 -24.25 -1.73 -0.08
C THR A 208 -24.10 -0.83 1.15
N SER A 209 -22.98 -0.10 1.28
CA SER A 209 -22.70 0.77 2.42
C SER A 209 -22.83 2.25 2.07
N CYS A 210 -21.74 2.90 1.64
CA CYS A 210 -21.67 4.33 1.38
C CYS A 210 -21.82 4.70 -0.11
N GLY A 211 -21.69 3.72 -1.01
CA GLY A 211 -21.70 3.90 -2.45
C GLY A 211 -20.35 4.37 -3.01
N PHE A 212 -20.08 4.00 -4.26
CA PHE A 212 -18.81 4.30 -4.94
C PHE A 212 -18.45 5.79 -4.99
N ASP A 213 -19.44 6.68 -5.16
CA ASP A 213 -19.18 8.11 -5.26
C ASP A 213 -18.69 8.71 -3.94
N ALA A 214 -19.09 8.15 -2.80
CA ALA A 214 -18.55 8.55 -1.50
C ALA A 214 -17.05 8.22 -1.43
N VAL A 215 -16.68 6.97 -1.74
CA VAL A 215 -15.29 6.53 -1.80
C VAL A 215 -14.46 7.39 -2.76
N ASN A 216 -14.95 7.58 -3.98
CA ASN A 216 -14.26 8.37 -5.00
C ASN A 216 -14.02 9.81 -4.52
N ARG A 217 -15.02 10.49 -3.97
CA ARG A 217 -14.87 11.85 -3.46
C ARG A 217 -13.86 11.92 -2.31
N VAL A 218 -13.91 10.96 -1.38
CA VAL A 218 -13.00 10.92 -0.23
C VAL A 218 -11.55 10.77 -0.69
N VAL A 219 -11.27 9.79 -1.55
CA VAL A 219 -9.92 9.56 -2.08
C VAL A 219 -9.43 10.75 -2.92
N GLN A 220 -10.28 11.28 -3.82
CA GLN A 220 -9.93 12.43 -4.65
C GLN A 220 -9.60 13.67 -3.82
N THR A 221 -10.40 13.94 -2.79
CA THR A 221 -10.18 15.07 -1.87
C THR A 221 -8.89 14.90 -1.10
N GLU A 222 -8.56 13.68 -0.69
CA GLU A 222 -7.34 13.42 0.06
C GLU A 222 -6.08 13.72 -0.74
N ILE A 223 -6.05 13.30 -2.00
CA ILE A 223 -4.91 13.53 -2.88
C ILE A 223 -4.75 15.02 -3.15
N GLN A 224 -5.86 15.73 -3.37
CA GLN A 224 -5.83 17.18 -3.52
C GLN A 224 -5.25 17.87 -2.28
N LYS A 225 -5.65 17.45 -1.07
CA LYS A 225 -5.09 17.98 0.18
C LYS A 225 -3.59 17.70 0.27
N TRP A 226 -3.16 16.49 -0.03
CA TRP A 226 -1.75 16.13 -0.02
C TRP A 226 -0.93 16.99 -0.99
N ILE A 227 -1.39 17.19 -2.23
CA ILE A 227 -0.73 18.06 -3.22
C ILE A 227 -0.59 19.49 -2.70
N LEU A 228 -1.67 20.04 -2.14
CA LEU A 228 -1.67 21.40 -1.60
C LEU A 228 -0.68 21.54 -0.44
N ASN A 229 -0.62 20.54 0.45
CA ASN A 229 0.32 20.51 1.56
C ASN A 229 1.77 20.38 1.06
N ALA A 230 2.04 19.47 0.12
CA ALA A 230 3.35 19.28 -0.48
C ALA A 230 3.84 20.57 -1.18
N PHE A 231 2.94 21.28 -1.86
CA PHE A 231 3.24 22.57 -2.44
C PHE A 231 3.51 23.66 -1.39
N ALA A 232 2.71 23.72 -0.32
CA ALA A 232 2.90 24.68 0.75
C ALA A 232 4.22 24.47 1.50
N MET A 233 4.61 23.22 1.75
CA MET A 233 5.91 22.87 2.31
C MET A 233 7.03 23.34 1.38
N TYR A 234 6.93 23.04 0.08
CA TYR A 234 7.90 23.50 -0.92
C TYR A 234 8.02 25.03 -1.00
N MET A 235 6.92 25.77 -0.82
CA MET A 235 6.93 27.24 -0.83
C MET A 235 7.53 27.85 0.47
N SER A 236 7.67 27.05 1.52
CA SER A 236 8.16 27.48 2.84
C SER A 236 9.65 27.16 3.04
N ASP A 237 10.23 26.33 2.18
CA ASP A 237 11.66 25.99 2.11
C ASP A 237 12.44 26.97 1.21
#